data_AF-A0A954WPI7-F1
#
_entry.id   AF-A0A954WPI7-F1
#
_cell.length_a   1.000
_cell.length_b   1.000
_cell.length_c   1.000
_cell.angle_alpha   90.00
_cell.angle_beta   90.00
_cell.angle_gamma   90.00
#
_symmetry.space_group_name_H-M   'P 1'
#
loop_
_entity.id
_entity.type
_entity.pdbx_description
1 polymer ?
#
loop_
_entity_poly.entity_id
_entity_poly.type
_entity_poly.pdbx_seq_one_letter_code
_entity_poly.pdbx_strand_id
1 'polypeptide(L)'
;MSNSNATQKQLVQLRVAASNGSVIEKQLPEESSLLIGSGGTAAIRLHDPNVASIHCLVRFCQGVLAIEDWCSASGTFVNGQQIDGETELRDGDKIEIGGSSITIGFAANDAMLERDDTEDESDTAAEVALDSQHVLDEPETDEHAAEPPVDFAADGDEFDSPNIRISPGAYSQASFSEEHLVPSGAVEPAVPPSQESWDDWLGDEDVSSAPLSMDEETIRMLNLEVASLQAELEARTQQLAESEGRQSTDVFGRSDDHDPLERRLQELLAELSQSDQRTKTLEDLLEHSDHATQVEREERHQIEAWVSDIETRITAREEEWQGERDVLLKQIEQLQGDRERIEATLSTNENLADVEAQERAIQELRTEYAELESRFKQSEEQRVSLQEKLETADMQTMLERQEKIVEEALREEQLAMARERAEFSRTKAELLRRVSDLEAELFGQKKAVTEADTRFHAFRDHLREIKEQPVTKESIPLTKRLVNLWNRLEYGPTDTE
;
A
#
# COMPACT_ATOMS: atom_id res chain seq x y z
N MET A 1 -22.16 -26.60 30.17
CA MET A 1 -22.34 -25.23 30.67
C MET A 1 -21.38 -24.37 29.88
N SER A 2 -21.91 -23.62 28.92
CA SER A 2 -21.09 -22.85 27.97
C SER A 2 -21.21 -21.37 28.34
N ASN A 3 -20.15 -20.78 28.89
CA ASN A 3 -20.12 -19.35 29.16
C ASN A 3 -19.63 -18.62 27.90
N SER A 4 -20.59 -18.20 27.10
CA SER A 4 -20.38 -17.27 25.99
C SER A 4 -20.19 -15.86 26.56
N ASN A 5 -18.97 -15.51 27.00
CA ASN A 5 -18.62 -14.11 27.19
C ASN A 5 -18.56 -13.46 25.81
N ALA A 6 -19.66 -12.80 25.42
CA ALA A 6 -19.66 -11.92 24.27
C ALA A 6 -18.74 -10.73 24.59
N THR A 7 -17.63 -10.61 23.86
CA THR A 7 -16.74 -9.45 23.93
C THR A 7 -17.57 -8.20 23.64
N GLN A 8 -17.75 -7.34 24.65
CA GLN A 8 -18.42 -6.05 24.48
C GLN A 8 -17.53 -5.18 23.61
N LYS A 9 -17.79 -5.17 22.30
CA LYS A 9 -17.04 -4.34 21.34
C LYS A 9 -17.16 -2.88 21.73
N GLN A 10 -16.11 -2.37 22.35
CA GLN A 10 -15.97 -0.95 22.61
C GLN A 10 -15.73 -0.24 21.27
N LEU A 11 -16.37 0.92 21.08
CA LEU A 11 -16.31 1.69 19.85
C LEU A 11 -15.79 3.09 20.18
N VAL A 12 -14.68 3.48 19.54
CA VAL A 12 -14.14 4.83 19.64
C VAL A 12 -14.64 5.63 18.45
N GLN A 13 -15.18 6.82 18.70
CA GLN A 13 -15.64 7.75 17.68
C GLN A 13 -14.63 8.91 17.59
N LEU A 14 -13.90 8.99 16.47
CA LEU A 14 -12.98 10.08 16.18
C LEU A 14 -13.71 11.13 15.37
N ARG A 15 -13.77 12.36 15.89
CA ARG A 15 -14.36 13.52 15.22
C ARG A 15 -13.26 14.47 14.76
N VAL A 16 -12.97 14.41 13.47
CA VAL A 16 -11.97 15.24 12.79
C VAL A 16 -12.63 16.55 12.35
N ALA A 17 -12.14 17.68 12.84
CA ALA A 17 -12.40 19.01 12.30
C ALA A 17 -11.17 19.45 11.47
N ALA A 18 -11.27 19.34 10.14
CA ALA A 18 -10.19 19.71 9.24
C ALA A 18 -10.09 21.24 9.07
N SER A 19 -8.91 21.72 8.67
CA SER A 19 -8.61 23.15 8.47
C SER A 19 -9.55 23.87 7.48
N ASN A 20 -10.20 23.13 6.58
CA ASN A 20 -11.20 23.62 5.63
C ASN A 20 -12.63 23.77 6.23
N GLY A 21 -12.82 23.50 7.52
CA GLY A 21 -14.12 23.56 8.21
C GLY A 21 -15.01 22.33 7.99
N SER A 22 -14.55 21.31 7.28
CA SER A 22 -15.27 20.03 7.17
C SER A 22 -15.09 19.19 8.44
N VAL A 23 -16.17 18.53 8.86
CA VAL A 23 -16.17 17.60 9.99
C VAL A 23 -16.35 16.19 9.47
N ILE A 24 -15.41 15.30 9.79
CA ILE A 24 -15.44 13.88 9.42
C ILE A 24 -15.55 13.08 10.72
N GLU A 25 -16.58 12.26 10.85
CA GLU A 25 -16.72 11.31 11.96
C GLU A 25 -16.35 9.91 11.50
N LYS A 26 -15.49 9.23 12.26
CA LYS A 26 -15.03 7.87 11.98
C LYS A 26 -15.17 7.01 13.24
N GLN A 27 -15.71 5.80 13.09
CA GLN A 27 -15.74 4.83 14.17
C GLN A 27 -14.56 3.85 14.02
N LEU A 28 -13.88 3.59 15.12
CA LEU A 28 -12.76 2.65 15.23
C LEU A 28 -13.18 1.50 16.18
N PRO A 29 -13.33 0.27 15.68
CA PRO A 29 -13.63 -0.89 16.51
C PRO A 29 -12.40 -1.36 17.29
N GLU A 30 -12.63 -2.10 18.36
CA GLU A 30 -11.58 -2.79 19.12
C GLU A 30 -10.74 -3.74 18.23
N GLU A 31 -9.44 -3.83 18.53
CA GLU A 31 -8.41 -4.55 17.76
C GLU A 31 -8.23 -4.02 16.32
N SER A 32 -8.29 -2.69 16.13
CA SER A 32 -8.05 -2.07 14.83
C SER A 32 -7.16 -0.83 14.88
N SER A 33 -6.60 -0.47 13.72
CA SER A 33 -5.71 0.68 13.55
C SER A 33 -6.19 1.57 12.40
N LEU A 34 -5.81 2.84 12.47
CA LEU A 34 -6.27 3.90 11.58
C LEU A 34 -5.12 4.83 11.21
N LEU A 35 -4.76 4.80 9.93
CA LEU A 35 -3.78 5.71 9.36
C LEU A 35 -4.40 7.08 9.08
N ILE A 36 -3.72 8.13 9.54
CA ILE A 36 -4.07 9.54 9.31
C ILE A 36 -2.91 10.21 8.56
N GLY A 37 -3.23 11.00 7.55
CA GLY A 37 -2.25 11.68 6.70
C GLY A 37 -2.89 12.32 5.48
N SER A 38 -2.10 12.88 4.57
CA SER A 38 -2.58 13.45 3.31
C SER A 38 -2.64 12.43 2.15
N GLY A 39 -2.05 11.25 2.35
CA GLY A 39 -1.78 10.26 1.32
C GLY A 39 -2.97 9.44 0.84
N GLY A 40 -2.78 8.77 -0.30
CA GLY A 40 -3.78 7.89 -0.90
C GLY A 40 -4.20 6.72 0.01
N THR A 41 -3.29 6.24 0.84
CA THR A 41 -3.45 5.09 1.75
C THR A 41 -4.05 5.45 3.12
N ALA A 42 -4.13 6.74 3.48
CA ALA A 42 -4.66 7.17 4.77
C ALA A 42 -6.19 6.97 4.84
N ALA A 43 -6.66 6.43 5.97
CA ALA A 43 -8.08 6.15 6.23
C ALA A 43 -8.86 7.38 6.72
N ILE A 44 -8.16 8.34 7.31
CA ILE A 44 -8.57 9.75 7.42
C ILE A 44 -7.59 10.55 6.57
N ARG A 45 -8.09 11.16 5.48
CA ARG A 45 -7.30 12.07 4.65
C ARG A 45 -7.44 13.51 5.12
N LEU A 46 -6.32 14.14 5.44
CA LEU A 46 -6.23 15.56 5.78
C LEU A 46 -5.63 16.31 4.59
N HIS A 47 -6.37 17.29 4.07
CA HIS A 47 -5.94 18.11 2.93
C HIS A 47 -5.22 19.37 3.41
N ASP A 48 -4.00 19.20 3.92
CA ASP A 48 -3.16 20.26 4.48
C ASP A 48 -1.70 20.04 4.02
N PRO A 49 -1.01 21.06 3.46
CA PRO A 49 0.37 20.93 2.98
C PRO A 49 1.37 20.61 4.09
N ASN A 50 1.05 20.88 5.36
CA ASN A 50 1.91 20.56 6.49
C ASN A 50 1.74 19.11 6.99
N VAL A 51 0.88 18.30 6.35
CA VAL A 51 0.59 16.92 6.78
C VAL A 51 1.20 15.91 5.81
N ALA A 52 2.11 15.09 6.32
CA ALA A 52 2.75 13.99 5.59
C ALA A 52 1.74 12.96 5.02
N SER A 53 2.16 12.25 3.96
CA SER A 53 1.35 11.24 3.26
C SER A 53 0.84 10.16 4.23
N ILE A 54 1.74 9.69 5.09
CA ILE A 54 1.47 8.94 6.31
C ILE A 54 2.01 9.84 7.44
N HIS A 55 1.14 10.30 8.34
CA HIS A 55 1.52 11.25 9.40
C HIS A 55 1.55 10.57 10.77
N CYS A 56 0.46 9.92 11.15
CA CYS A 56 0.37 9.20 12.42
C CYS A 56 -0.55 7.97 12.31
N LEU A 57 -0.33 7.01 13.21
CA LEU A 57 -1.12 5.81 13.37
C LEU A 57 -1.90 5.89 14.69
N VAL A 58 -3.23 5.82 14.63
CA VAL A 58 -4.07 5.62 15.81
C VAL A 58 -4.38 4.13 15.93
N ARG A 59 -4.24 3.56 17.12
CA ARG A 59 -4.38 2.12 17.38
C ARG A 59 -5.31 1.91 18.58
N PHE A 60 -6.31 1.04 18.45
CA PHE A 60 -7.23 0.71 19.55
C PHE A 60 -7.19 -0.79 19.84
N CYS A 61 -6.50 -1.16 20.93
CA CYS A 61 -6.24 -2.55 21.31
C CYS A 61 -6.42 -2.74 22.82
N GLN A 62 -7.09 -3.82 23.24
CA GLN A 62 -7.26 -4.18 24.65
C GLN A 62 -7.88 -3.06 25.52
N GLY A 63 -8.81 -2.28 24.95
CA GLY A 63 -9.42 -1.12 25.60
C GLY A 63 -8.53 0.13 25.70
N VAL A 64 -7.27 0.08 25.27
CA VAL A 64 -6.36 1.23 25.21
C VAL A 64 -6.34 1.81 23.80
N LEU A 65 -6.56 3.12 23.71
CA LEU A 65 -6.37 3.90 22.50
C LEU A 65 -5.00 4.57 22.58
N ALA A 66 -4.18 4.43 21.55
CA ALA A 66 -2.87 5.08 21.48
C ALA A 66 -2.70 5.77 20.12
N ILE A 67 -1.89 6.81 20.08
CA ILE A 67 -1.40 7.44 18.86
C ILE A 67 0.12 7.41 18.82
N GLU A 68 0.65 7.16 17.64
CA GLU A 68 2.07 7.13 17.32
C GLU A 68 2.31 8.05 16.12
N ASP A 69 3.11 9.09 16.29
CA ASP A 69 3.57 9.91 15.17
C ASP A 69 4.60 9.13 14.35
N TRP A 70 4.42 9.05 13.04
CA TRP A 70 5.29 8.28 12.15
C TRP A 70 6.39 9.17 11.52
N CYS A 71 7.04 9.97 12.38
CA CYS A 71 8.03 11.01 12.06
C CYS A 71 7.50 12.04 11.05
N SER A 72 6.40 12.71 11.39
CA SER A 72 5.89 13.81 10.60
C SER A 72 6.77 15.07 10.74
N ALA A 73 6.98 15.79 9.63
CA ALA A 73 7.85 16.98 9.62
C ALA A 73 7.32 18.15 10.47
N SER A 74 6.03 18.14 10.82
CA SER A 74 5.38 19.15 11.67
C SER A 74 5.13 18.69 13.11
N GLY A 75 5.30 17.38 13.38
CA GLY A 75 4.86 16.74 14.63
C GLY A 75 3.33 16.56 14.74
N THR A 76 2.95 15.55 15.52
CA THR A 76 1.60 15.40 16.09
C THR A 76 1.58 16.03 17.49
N PHE A 77 0.50 16.72 17.84
CA PHE A 77 0.30 17.28 19.18
C PHE A 77 -0.93 16.65 19.84
N VAL A 78 -0.86 16.34 21.13
CA VAL A 78 -1.98 15.89 21.96
C VAL A 78 -2.17 16.89 23.09
N ASN A 79 -3.37 17.47 23.20
CA ASN A 79 -3.73 18.52 24.16
C ASN A 79 -2.74 19.71 24.21
N GLY A 80 -2.11 20.01 23.07
CA GLY A 80 -1.12 21.09 22.91
C GLY A 80 0.32 20.72 23.27
N GLN A 81 0.61 19.46 23.63
CA GLN A 81 1.96 18.94 23.81
C GLN A 81 2.37 18.08 22.60
N GLN A 82 3.57 18.28 22.08
CA GLN A 82 4.10 17.42 21.01
C GLN A 82 4.34 16.01 21.55
N ILE A 83 4.06 14.98 20.75
CA ILE A 83 4.37 13.59 21.11
C ILE A 83 5.68 13.14 20.44
N ASP A 84 6.56 12.53 21.23
CA ASP A 84 7.85 11.99 20.77
C ASP A 84 7.84 10.44 20.66
N GLY A 85 6.66 9.81 20.81
CA GLY A 85 6.47 8.36 20.77
C GLY A 85 5.01 7.93 20.98
N GLU A 86 4.77 6.63 21.10
CA GLU A 86 3.43 6.06 21.35
C GLU A 86 2.82 6.65 22.64
N THR A 87 1.70 7.34 22.50
CA THR A 87 1.04 8.10 23.56
C THR A 87 -0.39 7.62 23.73
N GLU A 88 -0.77 7.25 24.96
CA GLU A 88 -2.15 6.86 25.28
C GLU A 88 -3.11 8.05 25.18
N LEU A 89 -4.30 7.77 24.64
CA LEU A 89 -5.37 8.73 24.38
C LEU A 89 -6.63 8.39 25.17
N ARG A 90 -7.29 9.43 25.69
CA ARG A 90 -8.47 9.34 26.56
C ARG A 90 -9.68 10.02 25.94
N ASP A 91 -10.83 9.83 26.58
CA ASP A 91 -12.08 10.47 26.19
C ASP A 91 -11.98 12.00 26.32
N GLY A 92 -12.39 12.71 25.28
CA GLY A 92 -12.30 14.17 25.20
C GLY A 92 -10.94 14.72 24.76
N ASP A 93 -9.89 13.88 24.61
CA ASP A 93 -8.57 14.37 24.18
C ASP A 93 -8.62 14.98 22.76
N LYS A 94 -7.82 16.03 22.59
CA LYS A 94 -7.70 16.78 21.33
C LYS A 94 -6.33 16.56 20.71
N ILE A 95 -6.30 15.93 19.55
CA ILE A 95 -5.11 15.77 18.72
C ILE A 95 -5.07 16.94 17.72
N GLU A 96 -3.91 17.55 17.51
CA GLU A 96 -3.69 18.59 16.49
C GLU A 96 -2.60 18.13 15.52
N ILE A 97 -2.89 18.23 14.23
CA ILE A 97 -2.10 17.70 13.11
C ILE A 97 -2.11 18.76 12.00
N GLY A 98 -1.00 19.47 11.83
CA GLY A 98 -0.95 20.65 10.95
C GLY A 98 -1.99 21.69 11.36
N GLY A 99 -2.85 22.11 10.43
CA GLY A 99 -4.00 22.98 10.71
C GLY A 99 -5.30 22.24 11.08
N SER A 100 -5.28 20.91 11.21
CA SER A 100 -6.47 20.10 11.52
C SER A 100 -6.50 19.67 12.99
N SER A 101 -7.69 19.53 13.56
CA SER A 101 -7.87 19.04 14.94
C SER A 101 -8.80 17.84 14.98
N ILE A 102 -8.54 16.88 15.86
CA ILE A 102 -9.32 15.66 16.03
C ILE A 102 -9.69 15.56 17.50
N THR A 103 -10.96 15.41 17.81
CA THR A 103 -11.45 15.16 19.17
C THR A 103 -11.93 13.72 19.29
N ILE A 104 -11.57 13.08 20.40
CA ILE A 104 -11.90 11.69 20.67
C ILE A 104 -13.15 11.62 21.54
N GLY A 105 -14.10 10.77 21.15
CA GLY A 105 -15.27 10.42 21.96
C GLY A 105 -15.37 8.91 22.09
N PHE A 106 -15.36 8.37 23.30
CA PHE A 106 -15.63 6.96 23.55
C PHE A 106 -17.13 6.74 23.59
N ALA A 107 -17.66 6.00 22.61
CA ALA A 107 -19.05 5.57 22.64
C ALA A 107 -19.18 4.41 23.64
N ALA A 108 -19.31 4.76 24.93
CA ALA A 108 -19.83 3.84 25.92
C ALA A 108 -21.21 3.37 25.45
N ASN A 109 -21.34 2.08 25.18
CA ASN A 109 -22.57 1.50 24.63
C ASN A 109 -23.60 1.29 25.75
N ASP A 110 -23.99 2.39 26.40
CA ASP A 110 -25.03 2.43 27.42
C ASP A 110 -26.39 2.50 26.71
N ALA A 111 -26.98 1.32 26.56
CA ALA A 111 -28.26 1.18 25.87
C ALA A 111 -29.38 1.74 26.75
N MET A 112 -30.09 2.74 26.22
CA MET A 112 -31.52 2.98 26.50
C MET A 112 -31.93 2.84 27.98
N LEU A 113 -31.41 3.71 28.84
CA LEU A 113 -32.24 4.17 29.95
C LEU A 113 -33.34 5.06 29.36
N GLU A 114 -34.58 4.65 29.63
CA GLU A 114 -35.80 5.20 29.05
C GLU A 114 -35.89 6.71 29.26
N ARG A 115 -35.96 7.47 28.15
CA ARG A 115 -36.65 8.77 28.12
C ARG A 115 -37.97 8.58 27.40
N ASP A 116 -38.88 7.90 28.07
CA ASP A 116 -40.31 8.01 27.80
C ASP A 116 -40.86 9.15 28.66
N ASP A 117 -40.45 10.38 28.33
CA ASP A 117 -41.00 11.61 28.89
C ASP A 117 -41.90 12.25 27.83
N THR A 118 -43.13 11.76 27.76
CA THR A 118 -44.24 12.47 27.14
C THR A 118 -44.44 13.82 27.82
N GLU A 119 -44.83 14.81 27.02
CA GLU A 119 -45.31 16.11 27.47
C GLU A 119 -46.39 15.96 28.56
N ASP A 120 -46.26 16.69 29.67
CA ASP A 120 -47.44 17.16 30.42
C ASP A 120 -47.11 18.49 31.14
N GLU A 121 -47.89 19.52 30.84
CA GLU A 121 -47.91 20.78 31.59
C GLU A 121 -48.76 20.61 32.86
N SER A 122 -48.37 21.21 33.99
CA SER A 122 -49.26 22.14 34.74
C SER A 122 -48.68 22.65 36.07
N ASP A 123 -49.09 23.88 36.40
CA ASP A 123 -48.81 24.60 37.64
C ASP A 123 -49.18 23.86 38.94
N THR A 124 -48.41 24.08 40.01
CA THR A 124 -48.95 24.77 41.20
C THR A 124 -47.86 25.41 42.09
N ALA A 125 -48.24 26.42 42.87
CA ALA A 125 -47.35 27.32 43.59
C ALA A 125 -47.35 27.16 45.12
N ALA A 126 -46.43 27.89 45.78
CA ALA A 126 -46.41 28.26 47.22
C ALA A 126 -46.00 27.14 48.22
N GLU A 127 -45.36 27.39 49.38
CA GLU A 127 -44.70 28.58 49.97
C GLU A 127 -43.83 28.14 51.19
N VAL A 128 -43.24 29.11 51.92
CA VAL A 128 -42.62 29.01 53.28
C VAL A 128 -41.23 28.35 53.32
N ALA A 129 -40.08 28.98 53.63
CA ALA A 129 -39.65 30.18 54.39
C ALA A 129 -39.04 29.89 55.80
N LEU A 130 -38.14 30.81 56.19
CA LEU A 130 -37.27 30.87 57.38
C LEU A 130 -36.07 29.91 57.41
N ASP A 131 -34.90 30.24 57.99
CA ASP A 131 -34.19 31.48 58.42
C ASP A 131 -33.24 31.03 59.55
N SER A 132 -31.96 31.42 59.48
CA SER A 132 -31.05 31.57 60.63
C SER A 132 -29.74 32.20 60.16
N GLN A 133 -29.62 33.52 60.32
CA GLN A 133 -28.38 34.28 60.12
C GLN A 133 -27.43 34.21 61.35
N HIS A 134 -26.30 34.92 61.22
CA HIS A 134 -25.56 35.62 62.30
C HIS A 134 -24.54 34.73 63.07
N VAL A 135 -23.28 35.12 63.37
CA VAL A 135 -22.64 36.44 63.67
C VAL A 135 -21.11 36.39 63.42
N LEU A 136 -20.54 37.45 62.79
CA LEU A 136 -19.19 38.12 62.92
C LEU A 136 -17.88 37.27 63.09
N ASP A 137 -16.65 37.74 62.80
CA ASP A 137 -16.01 39.08 62.86
C ASP A 137 -14.92 39.27 61.77
N GLU A 138 -14.69 40.52 61.36
CA GLU A 138 -13.37 41.05 60.93
C GLU A 138 -12.91 42.08 61.99
N PRO A 139 -11.61 42.44 62.07
CA PRO A 139 -11.23 43.71 61.42
C PRO A 139 -9.80 43.79 60.82
N GLU A 140 -9.68 44.67 59.82
CA GLU A 140 -8.69 45.75 59.55
C GLU A 140 -7.41 45.84 60.44
N THR A 141 -6.24 46.38 60.03
CA THR A 141 -5.94 47.65 59.30
C THR A 141 -4.46 47.72 58.78
N ASP A 142 -4.20 48.49 57.71
CA ASP A 142 -3.08 49.46 57.51
C ASP A 142 -1.57 49.01 57.55
N GLU A 143 -0.57 49.66 56.90
CA GLU A 143 -0.50 50.85 56.02
C GLU A 143 0.84 50.93 55.21
N HIS A 144 0.93 51.93 54.30
CA HIS A 144 2.14 52.51 53.64
C HIS A 144 2.81 51.74 52.46
N ALA A 145 3.40 52.35 51.41
CA ALA A 145 3.37 53.66 50.71
C ALA A 145 4.53 53.62 49.67
N ALA A 146 4.28 53.70 48.36
CA ALA A 146 4.46 54.87 47.46
C ALA A 146 5.91 55.34 47.15
N GLU A 147 6.51 54.93 46.01
CA GLU A 147 6.72 55.67 44.73
C GLU A 147 8.04 56.52 44.64
N PRO A 148 8.35 57.41 43.64
CA PRO A 148 9.51 57.25 42.71
C PRO A 148 10.39 58.55 42.59
N PRO A 149 11.00 59.04 41.47
CA PRO A 149 11.41 58.51 40.13
C PRO A 149 12.87 58.93 39.68
N VAL A 150 13.17 58.93 38.34
CA VAL A 150 14.20 59.69 37.55
C VAL A 150 15.72 59.44 37.75
N ASP A 151 16.69 59.76 36.84
CA ASP A 151 16.83 59.94 35.36
C ASP A 151 18.35 60.27 35.07
N PHE A 152 18.77 60.46 33.80
CA PHE A 152 20.04 61.05 33.30
C PHE A 152 21.37 60.22 33.15
N ALA A 153 21.63 59.82 31.89
CA ALA A 153 22.68 60.34 30.98
C ALA A 153 24.21 59.99 31.05
N ALA A 154 24.71 59.69 29.83
CA ALA A 154 25.96 60.15 29.18
C ALA A 154 27.29 59.33 29.25
N ASP A 155 27.94 59.33 28.08
CA ASP A 155 29.35 58.99 27.73
C ASP A 155 29.84 57.55 28.01
N GLY A 156 30.71 56.94 27.19
CA GLY A 156 31.39 57.36 25.94
C GLY A 156 32.74 56.62 25.79
N ASP A 157 33.07 56.20 24.56
CA ASP A 157 34.35 55.59 24.11
C ASP A 157 34.74 54.19 24.65
N GLU A 158 35.56 53.34 24.00
CA GLU A 158 35.80 53.00 22.58
C GLU A 158 36.70 51.71 22.56
N PHE A 159 36.64 50.87 21.50
CA PHE A 159 37.40 49.59 21.31
C PHE A 159 37.08 48.44 22.32
N ASP A 160 37.20 47.15 21.99
CA ASP A 160 37.75 46.46 20.82
C ASP A 160 36.94 45.20 20.45
N SER A 161 37.10 44.69 19.22
CA SER A 161 36.51 43.42 18.72
C SER A 161 37.41 42.19 19.03
N PRO A 162 37.02 40.91 18.78
CA PRO A 162 35.83 40.41 18.07
C PRO A 162 35.01 39.32 18.79
N ASN A 163 33.79 39.10 18.30
CA ASN A 163 32.90 38.03 18.77
C ASN A 163 33.17 36.72 18.00
N ILE A 164 33.56 35.64 18.70
CA ILE A 164 33.76 34.32 18.08
C ILE A 164 32.42 33.60 17.98
N ARG A 165 31.92 33.42 16.75
CA ARG A 165 30.89 32.43 16.41
C ARG A 165 31.45 31.46 15.38
N ILE A 166 31.18 30.17 15.59
CA ILE A 166 31.66 29.07 14.75
C ILE A 166 30.73 28.91 13.53
N SER A 167 31.33 28.61 12.38
CA SER A 167 30.72 28.60 11.05
C SER A 167 29.87 27.35 10.75
N PRO A 168 28.96 27.45 9.77
CA PRO A 168 28.78 26.40 8.77
C PRO A 168 29.24 26.87 7.37
N GLY A 169 29.59 25.91 6.51
CA GLY A 169 30.32 26.13 5.26
C GLY A 169 29.48 26.54 4.05
N ALA A 170 30.12 27.34 3.19
CA ALA A 170 29.65 27.89 1.93
C ALA A 170 28.92 26.92 0.96
N TYR A 171 27.82 27.42 0.39
CA TYR A 171 27.49 27.28 -1.03
C TYR A 171 27.28 28.67 -1.62
N SER A 172 27.96 29.00 -2.72
CA SER A 172 27.91 30.32 -3.37
C SER A 172 27.39 30.19 -4.80
N GLN A 173 26.11 30.47 -5.00
CA GLN A 173 25.61 30.89 -6.31
C GLN A 173 25.98 32.36 -6.52
N ALA A 174 26.60 32.69 -7.65
CA ALA A 174 26.86 34.06 -8.06
C ALA A 174 25.88 34.46 -9.17
N SER A 175 25.14 35.55 -8.95
CA SER A 175 24.07 36.01 -9.84
C SER A 175 24.56 36.87 -10.99
N PHE A 176 23.72 36.88 -12.03
CA PHE A 176 23.73 37.74 -13.21
C PHE A 176 23.78 39.24 -12.89
N SER A 177 24.35 40.06 -13.80
CA SER A 177 24.12 41.51 -13.86
C SER A 177 24.17 42.03 -15.30
N GLU A 178 23.53 43.17 -15.55
CA GLU A 178 22.88 43.50 -16.83
C GLU A 178 23.51 44.70 -17.59
N GLU A 179 23.00 44.97 -18.81
CA GLU A 179 23.14 46.17 -19.65
C GLU A 179 24.47 46.53 -20.38
N HIS A 180 24.42 46.60 -21.72
CA HIS A 180 24.50 47.88 -22.46
C HIS A 180 24.06 47.77 -23.94
N LEU A 181 23.67 48.90 -24.56
CA LEU A 181 22.88 48.97 -25.80
C LEU A 181 23.57 49.76 -26.96
N VAL A 182 23.55 49.21 -28.20
CA VAL A 182 23.65 49.84 -29.57
C VAL A 182 24.86 50.77 -29.93
N PRO A 183 25.17 51.11 -31.24
CA PRO A 183 24.31 51.07 -32.46
C PRO A 183 24.89 50.63 -33.84
N SER A 184 23.94 50.20 -34.71
CA SER A 184 23.79 50.52 -36.16
C SER A 184 24.83 50.08 -37.23
N GLY A 185 24.37 49.34 -38.26
CA GLY A 185 24.82 49.58 -39.65
C GLY A 185 24.71 48.47 -40.71
N ALA A 186 23.85 48.69 -41.71
CA ALA A 186 23.94 48.25 -43.12
C ALA A 186 23.65 46.78 -43.58
N VAL A 187 22.71 46.74 -44.53
CA VAL A 187 22.13 45.68 -45.38
C VAL A 187 23.13 45.07 -46.41
N GLU A 188 23.12 43.74 -46.63
CA GLU A 188 22.78 43.08 -47.92
C GLU A 188 22.72 41.53 -47.81
N PRO A 189 22.03 40.81 -48.74
CA PRO A 189 21.72 39.37 -48.58
C PRO A 189 22.41 38.43 -49.60
N ALA A 190 22.72 37.17 -49.22
CA ALA A 190 22.72 36.01 -50.14
C ALA A 190 22.98 34.64 -49.45
N VAL A 191 22.54 33.57 -50.14
CA VAL A 191 22.91 32.14 -50.04
C VAL A 191 22.35 31.33 -48.84
N PRO A 192 21.58 30.24 -49.08
CA PRO A 192 21.25 29.24 -48.06
C PRO A 192 22.41 28.24 -47.88
N PRO A 193 22.72 27.78 -46.65
CA PRO A 193 23.80 26.83 -46.41
C PRO A 193 23.42 25.42 -46.88
N SER A 194 24.37 24.76 -47.52
CA SER A 194 24.35 23.34 -47.88
C SER A 194 24.93 22.48 -46.76
N GLN A 195 24.32 21.32 -46.51
CA GLN A 195 24.86 20.21 -45.71
C GLN A 195 25.25 20.59 -44.27
N GLU A 196 24.28 20.49 -43.36
CA GLU A 196 24.56 20.42 -41.92
C GLU A 196 25.38 19.15 -41.62
N SER A 197 26.47 19.33 -40.88
CA SER A 197 27.33 18.22 -40.41
C SER A 197 26.63 17.53 -39.26
N TRP A 198 26.72 16.20 -39.20
CA TRP A 198 26.10 15.38 -38.15
C TRP A 198 26.82 15.49 -36.77
N ASP A 199 27.80 16.40 -36.64
CA ASP A 199 28.61 16.59 -35.43
C ASP A 199 27.91 17.43 -34.33
N ASP A 200 26.84 18.17 -34.64
CA ASP A 200 26.20 19.13 -33.71
C ASP A 200 25.11 18.48 -32.81
N TRP A 201 25.03 17.14 -32.78
CA TRP A 201 24.03 16.37 -32.03
C TRP A 201 24.61 15.46 -30.93
N LEU A 202 25.90 15.54 -30.66
CA LEU A 202 26.57 14.87 -29.54
C LEU A 202 27.07 15.93 -28.56
N GLY A 203 26.19 16.31 -27.62
CA GLY A 203 26.55 17.18 -26.51
C GLY A 203 27.52 16.49 -25.53
N ASP A 204 28.23 17.31 -24.75
CA ASP A 204 29.17 16.86 -23.71
C ASP A 204 28.47 16.07 -22.59
N GLU A 205 28.42 14.74 -22.71
CA GLU A 205 28.18 13.83 -21.57
C GLU A 205 29.37 12.89 -21.34
N ASP A 206 29.84 12.87 -20.09
CA ASP A 206 31.06 12.21 -19.63
C ASP A 206 30.87 10.70 -19.47
N VAL A 207 30.96 9.96 -20.58
CA VAL A 207 30.86 8.47 -20.59
C VAL A 207 32.23 7.82 -20.58
N SER A 208 32.97 8.02 -19.49
CA SER A 208 34.20 7.28 -19.21
C SER A 208 33.89 5.88 -18.63
N SER A 209 33.48 4.91 -19.48
CA SER A 209 33.35 3.49 -19.10
C SER A 209 33.28 2.50 -20.28
N ALA A 210 34.40 1.81 -20.53
CA ALA A 210 34.48 0.48 -21.20
C ALA A 210 34.22 0.41 -22.73
N PRO A 211 34.73 -0.64 -23.43
CA PRO A 211 35.36 -0.41 -24.73
C PRO A 211 34.70 -1.11 -25.92
N LEU A 212 34.46 -0.35 -27.00
CA LEU A 212 34.24 -0.88 -28.35
C LEU A 212 35.03 -0.05 -29.37
N SER A 213 36.36 -0.12 -29.32
CA SER A 213 37.18 0.19 -30.49
C SER A 213 36.93 -0.89 -31.53
N MET A 214 35.94 -0.68 -32.40
CA MET A 214 35.73 -1.47 -33.61
C MET A 214 37.07 -1.53 -34.36
N ASP A 215 37.70 -2.71 -34.44
CA ASP A 215 39.10 -2.83 -34.86
C ASP A 215 39.32 -2.14 -36.21
N GLU A 216 40.41 -1.37 -36.35
CA GLU A 216 40.68 -0.58 -37.57
C GLU A 216 40.71 -1.46 -38.84
N GLU A 217 41.04 -2.74 -38.69
CA GLU A 217 41.00 -3.77 -39.71
C GLU A 217 39.57 -4.13 -40.16
N THR A 218 38.60 -4.17 -39.23
CA THR A 218 37.17 -4.37 -39.56
C THR A 218 36.57 -3.16 -40.27
N ILE A 219 36.97 -1.94 -39.91
CA ILE A 219 36.57 -0.71 -40.62
C ILE A 219 37.13 -0.71 -42.05
N ARG A 220 38.38 -1.17 -42.25
CA ARG A 220 38.96 -1.33 -43.59
C ARG A 220 38.27 -2.42 -44.41
N MET A 221 37.91 -3.55 -43.78
CA MET A 221 37.11 -4.61 -44.42
C MET A 221 35.75 -4.09 -44.89
N LEU A 222 34.99 -3.40 -44.03
CA LEU A 222 33.68 -2.84 -44.37
C LEU A 222 33.78 -1.80 -45.51
N ASN A 223 34.80 -0.94 -45.50
CA ASN A 223 35.02 0.01 -46.60
C ASN A 223 35.37 -0.69 -47.93
N LEU A 224 36.08 -1.82 -47.90
CA LEU A 224 36.36 -2.64 -49.09
C LEU A 224 35.08 -3.32 -49.62
N GLU A 225 34.26 -3.85 -48.71
CA GLU A 225 32.95 -4.46 -49.02
C GLU A 225 32.02 -3.44 -49.69
N VAL A 226 31.90 -2.23 -49.13
CA VAL A 226 31.10 -1.13 -49.69
C VAL A 226 31.57 -0.73 -51.09
N ALA A 227 32.89 -0.63 -51.31
CA ALA A 227 33.44 -0.33 -52.63
C ALA A 227 33.15 -1.45 -53.65
N SER A 228 33.18 -2.72 -53.24
CA SER A 228 32.80 -3.86 -54.09
C SER A 228 31.32 -3.83 -54.46
N LEU A 229 30.44 -3.57 -53.48
CA LEU A 229 28.99 -3.48 -53.69
C LEU A 229 28.61 -2.28 -54.59
N GLN A 230 29.30 -1.16 -54.46
CA GLN A 230 29.12 -0.01 -55.36
C GLN A 230 29.50 -0.36 -56.81
N ALA A 231 30.63 -1.02 -57.03
CA ALA A 231 31.04 -1.48 -58.37
C ALA A 231 30.06 -2.51 -58.97
N GLU A 232 29.49 -3.40 -58.14
CA GLU A 232 28.47 -4.36 -58.59
C GLU A 232 27.15 -3.66 -58.95
N LEU A 233 26.74 -2.64 -58.19
CA LEU A 233 25.58 -1.80 -58.52
C LEU A 233 25.80 -1.00 -59.82
N GLU A 234 26.97 -0.41 -60.02
CA GLU A 234 27.32 0.26 -61.29
C GLU A 234 27.27 -0.71 -62.48
N ALA A 235 27.87 -1.89 -62.36
CA ALA A 235 27.81 -2.92 -63.40
C ALA A 235 26.35 -3.36 -63.69
N ARG A 236 25.50 -3.45 -62.66
CA ARG A 236 24.08 -3.81 -62.80
C ARG A 236 23.24 -2.71 -63.41
N THR A 237 23.48 -1.44 -63.09
CA THR A 237 22.81 -0.31 -63.75
C THR A 237 23.22 -0.19 -65.22
N GLN A 238 24.49 -0.48 -65.54
CA GLN A 238 24.95 -0.56 -66.92
C GLN A 238 24.30 -1.72 -67.70
N GLN A 239 24.17 -2.91 -67.10
CA GLN A 239 23.42 -4.02 -67.70
C GLN A 239 21.94 -3.69 -67.92
N LEU A 240 21.30 -2.96 -66.99
CA LEU A 240 19.92 -2.51 -67.16
C LEU A 240 19.81 -1.54 -68.35
N ALA A 241 20.68 -0.53 -68.44
CA ALA A 241 20.71 0.40 -69.58
C ALA A 241 20.97 -0.30 -70.93
N GLU A 242 21.85 -1.31 -70.97
CA GLU A 242 22.07 -2.14 -72.16
C GLU A 242 20.86 -3.03 -72.52
N SER A 243 20.07 -3.44 -71.52
CA SER A 243 18.85 -4.22 -71.73
C SER A 243 17.67 -3.36 -72.21
N GLU A 244 17.50 -2.15 -71.67
CA GLU A 244 16.52 -1.17 -72.12
C GLU A 244 16.80 -0.74 -73.57
N GLY A 245 18.07 -0.53 -73.92
CA GLY A 245 18.51 -0.28 -75.30
C GLY A 245 18.21 -1.42 -76.30
N ARG A 246 17.80 -2.61 -75.83
CA ARG A 246 17.37 -3.75 -76.66
C ARG A 246 15.86 -4.01 -76.62
N GLN A 247 15.11 -3.39 -75.70
CA GLN A 247 13.66 -3.56 -75.58
C GLN A 247 12.88 -2.47 -76.36
N SER A 248 13.01 -2.46 -77.68
CA SER A 248 12.14 -1.64 -78.55
C SER A 248 11.92 -2.22 -79.95
N THR A 249 11.83 -3.55 -80.05
CA THR A 249 11.20 -4.23 -81.20
C THR A 249 10.44 -5.47 -80.73
N ASP A 250 9.17 -5.57 -81.14
CA ASP A 250 8.27 -6.75 -81.06
C ASP A 250 7.96 -7.38 -79.69
N VAL A 251 6.95 -6.85 -78.98
CA VAL A 251 5.85 -7.67 -78.42
C VAL A 251 4.52 -6.88 -78.44
N PHE A 252 3.71 -7.05 -79.49
CA PHE A 252 2.27 -6.76 -79.44
C PHE A 252 1.52 -8.10 -79.60
N GLY A 253 1.22 -8.77 -78.48
CA GLY A 253 0.50 -10.05 -78.54
C GLY A 253 0.48 -10.90 -77.29
N ARG A 254 -0.30 -10.51 -76.27
CA ARG A 254 -1.22 -11.37 -75.49
C ARG A 254 -1.93 -10.56 -74.40
N SER A 255 -3.25 -10.47 -74.49
CA SER A 255 -4.11 -9.90 -73.44
C SER A 255 -4.31 -10.85 -72.25
N ASP A 256 -4.10 -12.15 -72.45
CA ASP A 256 -4.54 -13.19 -71.52
C ASP A 256 -3.48 -13.53 -70.44
N ASP A 257 -2.26 -13.00 -70.56
CA ASP A 257 -1.17 -13.22 -69.58
C ASP A 257 -1.17 -12.18 -68.43
N HIS A 258 -2.06 -11.17 -68.48
CA HIS A 258 -2.18 -10.16 -67.40
C HIS A 258 -2.91 -10.70 -66.16
N ASP A 259 -3.97 -11.48 -66.35
CA ASP A 259 -4.81 -12.08 -65.31
C ASP A 259 -4.05 -12.87 -64.21
N PRO A 260 -3.05 -13.74 -64.53
CA PRO A 260 -2.27 -14.43 -63.50
C PRO A 260 -1.26 -13.52 -62.81
N LEU A 261 -0.70 -12.53 -63.51
CA LEU A 261 0.27 -11.59 -62.96
C LEU A 261 -0.42 -10.58 -62.03
N GLU A 262 -1.62 -10.12 -62.39
CA GLU A 262 -2.46 -9.27 -61.54
C GLU A 262 -2.88 -10.02 -60.26
N ARG A 263 -3.30 -11.29 -60.35
CA ARG A 263 -3.56 -12.12 -59.16
C ARG A 263 -2.32 -12.26 -58.27
N ARG A 264 -1.14 -12.53 -58.84
CA ARG A 264 0.09 -12.63 -58.03
C ARG A 264 0.49 -11.29 -57.41
N LEU A 265 0.22 -10.17 -58.07
CA LEU A 265 0.44 -8.84 -57.51
C LEU A 265 -0.56 -8.52 -56.38
N GLN A 266 -1.82 -8.91 -56.53
CA GLN A 266 -2.84 -8.82 -55.46
C GLN A 266 -2.48 -9.70 -54.25
N GLU A 267 -1.97 -10.92 -54.47
CA GLU A 267 -1.42 -11.78 -53.40
C GLU A 267 -0.25 -11.11 -52.69
N LEU A 268 0.73 -10.56 -53.43
CA LEU A 268 1.88 -9.87 -52.86
C LEU A 268 1.51 -8.60 -52.08
N LEU A 269 0.51 -7.85 -52.54
CA LEU A 269 -0.04 -6.71 -51.78
C LEU A 269 -0.75 -7.16 -50.50
N ALA A 270 -1.46 -8.29 -50.53
CA ALA A 270 -2.07 -8.87 -49.34
C ALA A 270 -1.01 -9.39 -48.35
N GLU A 271 0.00 -10.12 -48.83
CA GLU A 271 1.17 -10.58 -48.06
C GLU A 271 1.91 -9.40 -47.42
N LEU A 272 2.14 -8.31 -48.17
CA LEU A 272 2.75 -7.08 -47.67
C LEU A 272 1.89 -6.41 -46.59
N SER A 273 0.60 -6.19 -46.84
CA SER A 273 -0.30 -5.58 -45.84
C SER A 273 -0.42 -6.42 -44.56
N GLN A 274 -0.33 -7.75 -44.66
CA GLN A 274 -0.28 -8.63 -43.51
C GLN A 274 1.08 -8.54 -42.78
N SER A 275 2.18 -8.32 -43.51
CA SER A 275 3.49 -8.04 -42.93
C SER A 275 3.48 -6.71 -42.17
N ASP A 276 2.94 -5.64 -42.77
CA ASP A 276 2.82 -4.31 -42.16
C ASP A 276 1.93 -4.35 -40.91
N GLN A 277 0.86 -5.16 -40.93
CA GLN A 277 0.03 -5.37 -39.74
C GLN A 277 0.80 -6.14 -38.64
N ARG A 278 1.63 -7.13 -39.01
CA ARG A 278 2.47 -7.87 -38.05
C ARG A 278 3.55 -6.97 -37.44
N THR A 279 4.27 -6.19 -38.24
CA THR A 279 5.31 -5.27 -37.74
C THR A 279 4.68 -4.27 -36.78
N LYS A 280 3.52 -3.69 -37.13
CA LYS A 280 2.79 -2.82 -36.21
C LYS A 280 2.42 -3.53 -34.89
N THR A 281 1.90 -4.77 -34.92
CA THR A 281 1.60 -5.47 -33.66
C THR A 281 2.86 -5.80 -32.84
N LEU A 282 4.03 -5.94 -33.47
CA LEU A 282 5.31 -6.14 -32.77
C LEU A 282 5.85 -4.82 -32.20
N GLU A 283 5.67 -3.71 -32.91
CA GLU A 283 5.96 -2.35 -32.44
C GLU A 283 5.08 -2.00 -31.23
N ASP A 284 3.75 -2.16 -31.35
CA ASP A 284 2.81 -2.00 -30.24
C ASP A 284 3.24 -2.86 -29.02
N LEU A 285 3.58 -4.15 -29.21
CA LEU A 285 4.02 -5.04 -28.13
C LEU A 285 5.36 -4.63 -27.51
N LEU A 286 6.29 -4.12 -28.32
CA LEU A 286 7.59 -3.66 -27.86
C LEU A 286 7.44 -2.39 -27.01
N GLU A 287 6.66 -1.40 -27.46
CA GLU A 287 6.31 -0.21 -26.69
C GLU A 287 5.68 -0.58 -25.34
N HIS A 288 4.74 -1.53 -25.31
CA HIS A 288 4.14 -1.99 -24.06
C HIS A 288 5.16 -2.67 -23.14
N SER A 289 6.13 -3.41 -23.69
CA SER A 289 7.19 -4.04 -22.90
C SER A 289 8.20 -3.01 -22.37
N ASP A 290 8.57 -2.02 -23.17
CA ASP A 290 9.48 -0.95 -22.75
C ASP A 290 8.82 -0.09 -21.65
N HIS A 291 7.55 0.29 -21.82
CA HIS A 291 6.77 0.96 -20.78
C HIS A 291 6.67 0.13 -19.50
N ALA A 292 6.43 -1.18 -19.59
CA ALA A 292 6.41 -2.05 -18.41
C ALA A 292 7.77 -2.06 -17.68
N THR A 293 8.89 -2.25 -18.41
CA THR A 293 10.22 -2.22 -17.79
C THR A 293 10.58 -0.83 -17.24
N GLN A 294 10.05 0.24 -17.82
CA GLN A 294 10.24 1.60 -17.33
C GLN A 294 9.50 1.83 -16.00
N VAL A 295 8.25 1.39 -15.90
CA VAL A 295 7.49 1.42 -14.63
C VAL A 295 8.20 0.58 -13.56
N GLU A 296 8.67 -0.62 -13.88
CA GLU A 296 9.44 -1.45 -12.94
C GLU A 296 10.74 -0.76 -12.45
N ARG A 297 11.43 -0.01 -13.33
CA ARG A 297 12.61 0.79 -12.95
C ARG A 297 12.23 1.96 -12.04
N GLU A 298 11.12 2.65 -12.33
CA GLU A 298 10.63 3.78 -11.53
C GLU A 298 10.15 3.33 -10.15
N GLU A 299 9.41 2.23 -10.05
CA GLU A 299 9.02 1.60 -8.79
C GLU A 299 10.24 1.17 -7.98
N ARG A 300 11.22 0.51 -8.62
CA ARG A 300 12.47 0.13 -7.97
C ARG A 300 13.24 1.35 -7.45
N HIS A 301 13.32 2.43 -8.23
CA HIS A 301 14.01 3.65 -7.80
C HIS A 301 13.30 4.34 -6.62
N GLN A 302 11.96 4.33 -6.59
CA GLN A 302 11.19 4.79 -5.43
C GLN A 302 11.44 3.94 -4.18
N ILE A 303 11.56 2.62 -4.32
CA ILE A 303 11.91 1.71 -3.22
C ILE A 303 13.35 1.98 -2.74
N GLU A 304 14.32 2.12 -3.65
CA GLU A 304 15.72 2.42 -3.30
C GLU A 304 15.84 3.79 -2.57
N ALA A 305 15.09 4.81 -3.01
CA ALA A 305 15.02 6.09 -2.33
C ALA A 305 14.38 5.98 -0.93
N TRP A 306 13.30 5.21 -0.78
CA TRP A 306 12.64 4.99 0.51
C TRP A 306 13.50 4.17 1.49
N VAL A 307 14.23 3.17 1.00
CA VAL A 307 15.21 2.42 1.79
C VAL A 307 16.34 3.34 2.27
N SER A 308 16.84 4.23 1.40
CA SER A 308 17.87 5.20 1.80
C SER A 308 17.36 6.20 2.85
N ASP A 309 16.11 6.68 2.76
CA ASP A 309 15.48 7.50 3.82
C ASP A 309 15.42 6.72 5.15
N ILE A 310 14.97 5.46 5.12
CA ILE A 310 14.94 4.60 6.32
C ILE A 310 16.35 4.40 6.90
N GLU A 311 17.35 4.09 6.08
CA GLU A 311 18.73 3.90 6.52
C GLU A 311 19.27 5.17 7.20
N THR A 312 19.10 6.35 6.59
CA THR A 312 19.54 7.61 7.20
C THR A 312 18.82 7.91 8.52
N ARG A 313 17.52 7.64 8.60
CA ARG A 313 16.74 7.81 9.84
C ARG A 313 17.12 6.83 10.93
N ILE A 314 17.43 5.57 10.59
CA ILE A 314 17.98 4.60 11.54
C ILE A 314 19.32 5.10 12.07
N THR A 315 20.24 5.56 11.20
CA THR A 315 21.55 6.08 11.65
C THR A 315 21.40 7.30 12.55
N ALA A 316 20.47 8.23 12.25
CA ALA A 316 20.21 9.38 13.11
C ALA A 316 19.67 8.95 14.49
N ARG A 317 18.73 7.98 14.53
CA ARG A 317 18.20 7.44 15.79
C ARG A 317 19.27 6.69 16.59
N GLU A 318 20.18 5.98 15.93
CA GLU A 318 21.33 5.33 16.58
C GLU A 318 22.32 6.36 17.16
N GLU A 319 22.56 7.49 16.47
CA GLU A 319 23.39 8.59 16.98
C GLU A 319 22.75 9.27 18.20
N GLU A 320 21.42 9.50 18.19
CA GLU A 320 20.68 10.00 19.35
C GLU A 320 20.80 9.06 20.55
N TRP A 321 20.59 7.75 20.35
CA TRP A 321 20.70 6.73 21.40
C TRP A 321 22.13 6.61 21.95
N GLN A 322 23.15 6.78 21.10
CA GLN A 322 24.55 6.87 21.54
C GLN A 322 24.78 8.14 22.38
N GLY A 323 24.20 9.28 21.98
CA GLY A 323 24.23 10.52 22.75
C GLY A 323 23.61 10.39 24.14
N GLU A 324 22.39 9.83 24.23
CA GLU A 324 21.71 9.54 25.50
C GLU A 324 22.53 8.61 26.40
N ARG A 325 23.06 7.52 25.83
CA ARG A 325 23.94 6.57 26.52
C ARG A 325 25.20 7.24 27.07
N ASP A 326 25.84 8.11 26.29
CA ASP A 326 27.05 8.83 26.71
C ASP A 326 26.77 9.87 27.81
N VAL A 327 25.59 10.49 27.79
CA VAL A 327 25.12 11.36 28.90
C VAL A 327 24.91 10.54 30.17
N LEU A 328 24.22 9.40 30.08
CA LEU A 328 24.00 8.50 31.22
C LEU A 328 25.33 7.96 31.79
N LEU A 329 26.29 7.58 30.93
CA LEU A 329 27.62 7.13 31.38
C LEU A 329 28.37 8.23 32.13
N LYS A 330 28.35 9.48 31.64
CA LYS A 330 28.93 10.64 32.35
C LYS A 330 28.24 10.90 33.69
N GLN A 331 26.92 10.74 33.77
CA GLN A 331 26.17 10.92 35.00
C GLN A 331 26.49 9.82 36.03
N ILE A 332 26.68 8.57 35.58
CA ILE A 332 27.17 7.48 36.43
C ILE A 332 28.59 7.78 36.94
N GLU A 333 29.50 8.26 36.10
CA GLU A 333 30.86 8.65 36.49
C GLU A 333 30.85 9.81 37.52
N GLN A 334 29.99 10.81 37.32
CA GLN A 334 29.79 11.90 38.29
C GLN A 334 29.30 11.38 39.64
N LEU A 335 28.26 10.55 39.65
CA LEU A 335 27.71 9.96 40.88
C LEU A 335 28.73 9.05 41.59
N GLN A 336 29.59 8.34 40.86
CA GLN A 336 30.70 7.58 41.43
C GLN A 336 31.73 8.50 42.08
N GLY A 337 32.15 9.57 41.40
CA GLY A 337 33.09 10.56 41.94
C GLY A 337 32.54 11.31 43.16
N ASP A 338 31.24 11.63 43.17
CA ASP A 338 30.58 12.23 44.33
C ASP A 338 30.44 11.24 45.50
N ARG A 339 30.19 9.95 45.22
CA ARG A 339 30.26 8.91 46.26
C ARG A 339 31.64 8.81 46.88
N GLU A 340 32.71 8.82 46.09
CA GLU A 340 34.09 8.80 46.58
C GLU A 340 34.43 10.05 47.40
N ARG A 341 33.94 11.23 47.01
CA ARG A 341 34.08 12.47 47.80
C ARG A 341 33.36 12.36 49.15
N ILE A 342 32.13 11.85 49.16
CA ILE A 342 31.35 11.66 50.40
C ILE A 342 32.06 10.63 51.29
N GLU A 343 32.51 9.51 50.75
CA GLU A 343 33.26 8.46 51.48
C GLU A 343 34.59 9.00 52.05
N ALA A 344 35.30 9.85 51.30
CA ALA A 344 36.48 10.54 51.80
C ALA A 344 36.15 11.51 52.95
N THR A 345 35.09 12.32 52.84
CA THR A 345 34.68 13.24 53.93
C THR A 345 34.20 12.50 55.18
N LEU A 346 33.46 11.39 55.02
CA LEU A 346 33.11 10.43 56.07
C LEU A 346 34.36 9.92 56.79
N SER A 347 35.40 9.54 56.05
CA SER A 347 36.65 9.03 56.62
C SER A 347 37.45 10.07 57.42
N THR A 348 37.22 11.37 57.18
CA THR A 348 37.91 12.47 57.86
C THR A 348 37.12 13.07 59.03
N ASN A 349 35.80 12.94 59.04
CA ASN A 349 34.93 13.56 60.04
C ASN A 349 34.56 12.59 61.18
N GLU A 350 35.41 12.47 62.20
CA GLU A 350 35.09 11.79 63.47
C GLU A 350 34.04 12.54 64.34
N ASN A 351 33.07 13.23 63.72
CA ASN A 351 31.94 13.88 64.40
C ASN A 351 30.66 13.08 64.13
N LEU A 352 30.13 12.40 65.16
CA LEU A 352 28.97 11.51 65.07
C LEU A 352 27.75 12.07 64.31
N ALA A 353 27.51 13.38 64.40
CA ALA A 353 26.36 14.03 63.77
C ALA A 353 26.45 14.14 62.23
N ASP A 354 27.67 14.22 61.67
CA ASP A 354 27.88 14.21 60.21
C ASP A 354 27.69 12.81 59.64
N VAL A 355 28.20 11.80 60.35
CA VAL A 355 28.08 10.39 59.96
C VAL A 355 26.60 9.97 59.84
N GLU A 356 25.75 10.33 60.79
CA GLU A 356 24.30 10.03 60.71
C GLU A 356 23.57 10.75 59.56
N ALA A 357 24.09 11.89 59.08
CA ALA A 357 23.53 12.60 57.93
C ALA A 357 24.01 11.98 56.61
N GLN A 358 25.29 11.61 56.54
CA GLN A 358 25.91 10.96 55.38
C GLN A 358 25.43 9.51 55.20
N GLU A 359 25.17 8.77 56.29
CA GLU A 359 24.51 7.45 56.23
C GLU A 359 23.10 7.53 55.63
N ARG A 360 22.35 8.61 55.91
CA ARG A 360 21.04 8.85 55.28
C ARG A 360 21.16 9.13 53.78
N ALA A 361 22.08 10.01 53.37
CA ALA A 361 22.35 10.25 51.95
C ALA A 361 22.78 8.98 51.19
N ILE A 362 23.58 8.10 51.82
CA ILE A 362 23.96 6.80 51.24
C ILE A 362 22.75 5.85 51.17
N GLN A 363 21.80 5.90 52.10
CA GLN A 363 20.56 5.13 52.03
C GLN A 363 19.64 5.63 50.90
N GLU A 364 19.49 6.94 50.74
CA GLU A 364 18.73 7.57 49.66
C GLU A 364 19.29 7.19 48.28
N LEU A 365 20.60 7.35 48.06
CA LEU A 365 21.27 6.93 46.82
C LEU A 365 21.15 5.42 46.54
N ARG A 366 21.08 4.56 47.58
CA ARG A 366 20.82 3.13 47.41
C ARG A 366 19.38 2.84 47.00
N THR A 367 18.40 3.58 47.53
CA THR A 367 17.01 3.45 47.11
C THR A 367 16.81 3.95 45.68
N GLU A 368 17.41 5.09 45.32
CA GLU A 368 17.37 5.61 43.94
C GLU A 368 18.03 4.65 42.94
N TYR A 369 19.18 4.06 43.29
CA TYR A 369 19.84 3.05 42.45
C TYR A 369 18.97 1.80 42.26
N ALA A 370 18.33 1.30 43.33
CA ALA A 370 17.44 0.15 43.26
C ALA A 370 16.16 0.44 42.44
N GLU A 371 15.62 1.67 42.51
CA GLU A 371 14.53 2.10 41.63
C GLU A 371 14.97 2.17 40.17
N LEU A 372 16.17 2.71 39.89
CA LEU A 372 16.71 2.76 38.53
C LEU A 372 16.93 1.36 37.95
N GLU A 373 17.49 0.43 38.73
CA GLU A 373 17.69 -0.97 38.35
C GLU A 373 16.35 -1.66 38.06
N SER A 374 15.32 -1.40 38.86
CA SER A 374 13.96 -1.89 38.62
C SER A 374 13.35 -1.32 37.33
N ARG A 375 13.53 -0.02 37.05
CA ARG A 375 13.03 0.61 35.80
C ARG A 375 13.77 0.11 34.56
N PHE A 376 15.09 -0.05 34.65
CA PHE A 376 15.89 -0.63 33.57
C PHE A 376 15.42 -2.05 33.24
N LYS A 377 15.22 -2.88 34.27
CA LYS A 377 14.71 -4.25 34.10
C LYS A 377 13.30 -4.28 33.50
N GLN A 378 12.41 -3.38 33.92
CA GLN A 378 11.08 -3.24 33.33
C GLN A 378 11.14 -2.86 31.85
N SER A 379 12.09 -1.99 31.46
CA SER A 379 12.36 -1.63 30.05
C SER A 379 12.89 -2.82 29.24
N GLU A 380 13.82 -3.62 29.79
CA GLU A 380 14.25 -4.86 29.11
C GLU A 380 13.10 -5.86 28.94
N GLU A 381 12.29 -6.09 29.97
CA GLU A 381 11.11 -6.97 29.90
C GLU A 381 10.09 -6.46 28.86
N GLN A 382 9.86 -5.14 28.79
CA GLN A 382 9.05 -4.52 27.74
C GLN A 382 9.65 -4.76 26.34
N ARG A 383 10.95 -4.52 26.15
CA ARG A 383 11.65 -4.70 24.86
C ARG A 383 11.57 -6.15 24.37
N VAL A 384 11.75 -7.13 25.26
CA VAL A 384 11.60 -8.55 24.94
C VAL A 384 10.15 -8.88 24.57
N SER A 385 9.17 -8.35 25.30
CA SER A 385 7.75 -8.57 24.98
C SER A 385 7.32 -7.95 23.64
N LEU A 386 7.90 -6.80 23.26
CA LEU A 386 7.68 -6.18 21.96
C LEU A 386 8.33 -6.97 20.83
N GLN A 387 9.52 -7.53 21.06
CA GLN A 387 10.19 -8.41 20.11
C GLN A 387 9.38 -9.71 19.88
N GLU A 388 8.85 -10.34 20.94
CA GLU A 388 7.98 -11.53 20.81
C GLU A 388 6.66 -11.20 20.07
N LYS A 389 6.08 -10.01 20.30
CA LYS A 389 4.92 -9.51 19.54
C LYS A 389 5.24 -9.28 18.06
N LEU A 390 6.44 -8.79 17.74
CA LEU A 390 6.90 -8.61 16.36
C LEU A 390 7.06 -9.98 15.66
N GLU A 391 7.80 -10.91 16.28
CA GLU A 391 8.04 -12.25 15.73
C GLU A 391 6.73 -13.04 15.54
N THR A 392 5.75 -12.87 16.44
CA THR A 392 4.42 -13.49 16.28
C THR A 392 3.56 -12.83 15.21
N ALA A 393 3.61 -11.50 15.05
CA ALA A 393 2.94 -10.80 13.96
C ALA A 393 3.52 -11.15 12.58
N ASP A 394 4.85 -11.23 12.46
CA ASP A 394 5.53 -11.66 11.23
C ASP A 394 5.14 -13.10 10.86
N MET A 395 5.11 -14.01 11.84
CA MET A 395 4.65 -15.38 11.64
C MET A 395 3.17 -15.46 11.24
N GLN A 396 2.28 -14.65 11.84
CA GLN A 396 0.87 -14.59 11.46
C GLN A 396 0.70 -14.09 10.02
N THR A 397 1.33 -12.98 9.64
CA THR A 397 1.24 -12.45 8.26
C THR A 397 1.87 -13.40 7.23
N MET A 398 2.92 -14.14 7.59
CA MET A 398 3.49 -15.20 6.76
C MET A 398 2.51 -16.37 6.55
N LEU A 399 1.82 -16.82 7.61
CA LEU A 399 0.82 -17.89 7.54
C LEU A 399 -0.39 -17.45 6.70
N GLU A 400 -0.94 -16.26 6.91
CA GLU A 400 -2.05 -15.73 6.09
C GLU A 400 -1.70 -15.63 4.60
N ARG A 401 -0.45 -15.27 4.28
CA ARG A 401 0.05 -15.27 2.88
C ARG A 401 0.11 -16.68 2.32
N GLN A 402 0.59 -17.67 3.09
CA GLN A 402 0.63 -19.06 2.67
C GLN A 402 -0.77 -19.65 2.47
N GLU A 403 -1.72 -19.37 3.37
CA GLU A 403 -3.11 -19.83 3.23
C GLU A 403 -3.75 -19.27 1.96
N LYS A 404 -3.62 -17.97 1.67
CA LYS A 404 -4.13 -17.36 0.43
C LYS A 404 -3.55 -18.01 -0.84
N ILE A 405 -2.23 -18.26 -0.87
CA ILE A 405 -1.59 -18.95 -2.01
C ILE A 405 -2.14 -20.36 -2.20
N VAL A 406 -2.38 -21.10 -1.11
CA VAL A 406 -2.97 -22.45 -1.16
C VAL A 406 -4.44 -22.41 -1.58
N GLU A 407 -5.23 -21.44 -1.12
CA GLU A 407 -6.62 -21.26 -1.54
C GLU A 407 -6.73 -20.88 -3.02
N GLU A 408 -5.86 -20.00 -3.52
CA GLU A 408 -5.80 -19.62 -4.94
C GLU A 408 -5.42 -20.82 -5.81
N ALA A 409 -4.35 -21.55 -5.46
CA ALA A 409 -3.94 -22.75 -6.19
C ALA A 409 -5.03 -23.84 -6.19
N LEU A 410 -5.71 -24.07 -5.06
CA LEU A 410 -6.83 -25.01 -4.98
C LEU A 410 -8.02 -24.55 -5.83
N ARG A 411 -8.30 -23.24 -5.91
CA ARG A 411 -9.36 -22.68 -6.74
C ARG A 411 -9.05 -22.85 -8.22
N GLU A 412 -7.79 -22.65 -8.63
CA GLU A 412 -7.33 -22.91 -9.99
C GLU A 412 -7.43 -24.40 -10.36
N GLU A 413 -7.00 -25.31 -9.48
CA GLU A 413 -7.15 -26.76 -9.69
C GLU A 413 -8.63 -27.15 -9.85
N GLN A 414 -9.52 -26.63 -8.99
CA GLN A 414 -10.96 -26.88 -9.10
C GLN A 414 -11.55 -26.36 -10.42
N LEU A 415 -11.10 -25.20 -10.90
CA LEU A 415 -11.52 -24.65 -12.20
C LEU A 415 -10.97 -25.48 -13.37
N ALA A 416 -9.73 -25.96 -13.29
CA ALA A 416 -9.15 -26.88 -14.29
C ALA A 416 -9.93 -28.19 -14.34
N MET A 417 -10.17 -28.84 -13.19
CA MET A 417 -10.96 -30.06 -13.07
C MET A 417 -12.41 -29.87 -13.54
N ALA A 418 -13.01 -28.68 -13.35
CA ALA A 418 -14.32 -28.36 -13.90
C ALA A 418 -14.31 -28.23 -15.43
N ARG A 419 -13.27 -27.62 -16.01
CA ARG A 419 -13.06 -27.53 -17.47
C ARG A 419 -12.87 -28.92 -18.08
N GLU A 420 -11.98 -29.74 -17.54
CA GLU A 420 -11.76 -31.11 -18.00
C GLU A 420 -13.04 -31.96 -17.93
N ARG A 421 -13.81 -31.85 -16.84
CA ARG A 421 -15.11 -32.53 -16.72
C ARG A 421 -16.12 -32.04 -17.75
N ALA A 422 -16.14 -30.76 -18.08
CA ALA A 422 -17.01 -30.20 -19.11
C ALA A 422 -16.60 -30.69 -20.51
N GLU A 423 -15.31 -30.74 -20.81
CA GLU A 423 -14.77 -31.30 -22.06
C GLU A 423 -15.04 -32.80 -22.19
N PHE A 424 -14.81 -33.57 -21.13
CA PHE A 424 -15.17 -34.99 -21.07
C PHE A 424 -16.68 -35.20 -21.24
N SER A 425 -17.52 -34.32 -20.69
CA SER A 425 -18.97 -34.38 -20.92
C SER A 425 -19.35 -34.08 -22.37
N ARG A 426 -18.64 -33.16 -23.05
CA ARG A 426 -18.84 -32.85 -24.47
C ARG A 426 -18.42 -34.03 -25.36
N THR A 427 -17.21 -34.56 -25.19
CA THR A 427 -16.73 -35.71 -25.96
C THR A 427 -17.57 -36.96 -25.71
N LYS A 428 -18.00 -37.20 -24.46
CA LYS A 428 -18.97 -38.27 -24.15
C LYS A 428 -20.31 -38.07 -24.86
N ALA A 429 -20.85 -36.86 -24.90
CA ALA A 429 -22.11 -36.58 -25.60
C ALA A 429 -21.97 -36.78 -27.12
N GLU A 430 -20.84 -36.38 -27.71
CA GLU A 430 -20.54 -36.60 -29.12
C GLU A 430 -20.36 -38.09 -29.46
N LEU A 431 -19.64 -38.84 -28.61
CA LEU A 431 -19.51 -40.29 -28.76
C LEU A 431 -20.86 -41.00 -28.62
N LEU A 432 -21.70 -40.62 -27.66
CA LEU A 432 -23.05 -41.17 -27.50
C LEU A 432 -23.94 -40.87 -28.71
N ARG A 433 -23.84 -39.66 -29.28
CA ARG A 433 -24.52 -39.31 -30.52
C ARG A 433 -24.04 -40.20 -31.67
N ARG A 434 -22.73 -40.36 -31.84
CA ARG A 434 -22.14 -41.19 -32.90
C ARG A 434 -22.48 -42.68 -32.74
N VAL A 435 -22.59 -43.18 -31.50
CA VAL A 435 -23.13 -44.52 -31.21
C VAL A 435 -24.61 -44.59 -31.60
N SER A 436 -25.44 -43.60 -31.24
CA SER A 436 -26.85 -43.57 -31.65
C SER A 436 -27.04 -43.48 -33.17
N ASP A 437 -26.16 -42.78 -33.88
CA ASP A 437 -26.18 -42.67 -35.35
C ASP A 437 -25.80 -44.03 -35.98
N LEU A 438 -24.74 -44.69 -35.48
CA LEU A 438 -24.36 -46.05 -35.89
C LEU A 438 -25.40 -47.12 -35.52
N GLU A 439 -26.05 -46.99 -34.37
CA GLU A 439 -27.19 -47.83 -33.97
C GLU A 439 -28.39 -47.58 -34.89
N ALA A 440 -28.65 -46.35 -35.32
CA ALA A 440 -29.69 -46.06 -36.30
C ALA A 440 -29.36 -46.63 -37.69
N GLU A 441 -28.08 -46.66 -38.08
CA GLU A 441 -27.63 -47.33 -39.31
C GLU A 441 -27.73 -48.86 -39.22
N LEU A 442 -27.36 -49.46 -38.08
CA LEU A 442 -27.42 -50.92 -37.84
C LEU A 442 -28.84 -51.45 -37.62
N PHE A 443 -29.65 -50.76 -36.82
CA PHE A 443 -31.04 -51.14 -36.48
C PHE A 443 -32.10 -50.48 -37.37
N GLY A 444 -31.69 -49.59 -38.29
CA GLY A 444 -32.52 -49.08 -39.38
C GLY A 444 -33.09 -50.18 -40.29
N GLN A 445 -32.54 -51.40 -40.21
CA GLN A 445 -33.09 -52.62 -40.82
C GLN A 445 -33.65 -53.65 -39.81
N LYS A 446 -34.32 -53.20 -38.73
CA LYS A 446 -35.51 -53.85 -38.11
C LYS A 446 -35.91 -53.15 -36.82
N LYS A 447 -36.95 -52.31 -36.88
CA LYS A 447 -37.74 -51.92 -35.70
C LYS A 447 -39.14 -52.53 -35.75
N ALA A 448 -39.20 -53.87 -35.74
CA ALA A 448 -40.40 -54.55 -35.27
C ALA A 448 -40.39 -54.41 -33.74
N VAL A 449 -41.31 -53.60 -33.19
CA VAL A 449 -41.46 -53.41 -31.74
C VAL A 449 -41.68 -54.79 -31.12
N THR A 450 -40.74 -55.25 -30.31
CA THR A 450 -40.91 -56.53 -29.64
C THR A 450 -41.79 -56.34 -28.42
N GLU A 451 -42.56 -57.37 -28.07
CA GLU A 451 -43.43 -57.34 -26.90
C GLU A 451 -42.66 -57.10 -25.59
N ALA A 452 -41.36 -57.42 -25.57
CA ALA A 452 -40.47 -57.09 -24.46
C ALA A 452 -40.30 -55.56 -24.27
N ASP A 453 -40.20 -54.78 -25.35
CA ASP A 453 -40.00 -53.32 -25.28
C ASP A 453 -41.21 -52.62 -24.65
N THR A 454 -42.43 -53.04 -25.01
CA THR A 454 -43.66 -52.49 -24.41
C THR A 454 -43.79 -52.87 -22.94
N ARG A 455 -43.39 -54.11 -22.58
CA ARG A 455 -43.33 -54.59 -21.19
C ARG A 455 -42.31 -53.82 -20.34
N PHE A 456 -41.12 -53.51 -20.87
CA PHE A 456 -40.11 -52.70 -20.19
C PHE A 456 -40.50 -51.22 -20.05
N HIS A 457 -41.20 -50.65 -21.03
CA HIS A 457 -41.76 -49.30 -20.89
C HIS A 457 -42.81 -49.22 -19.78
N ALA A 458 -43.78 -50.13 -19.75
CA ALA A 458 -44.78 -50.19 -18.68
C ALA A 458 -44.14 -50.36 -17.28
N PHE A 459 -43.05 -51.15 -17.17
CA PHE A 459 -42.29 -51.28 -15.92
C PHE A 459 -41.57 -49.99 -15.50
N ARG A 460 -40.97 -49.25 -16.45
CA ARG A 460 -40.33 -47.96 -16.16
C ARG A 460 -41.33 -46.89 -15.74
N ASP A 461 -42.51 -46.85 -16.34
CA ASP A 461 -43.55 -45.88 -15.98
C ASP A 461 -44.13 -46.19 -14.59
N HIS A 462 -44.36 -47.46 -14.24
CA HIS A 462 -44.76 -47.84 -12.88
C HIS A 462 -43.67 -47.54 -11.83
N LEU A 463 -42.37 -47.67 -12.17
CA LEU A 463 -41.29 -47.26 -11.27
C LEU A 463 -41.19 -45.73 -11.11
N ARG A 464 -41.56 -44.96 -12.14
CA ARG A 464 -41.68 -43.50 -12.06
C ARG A 464 -42.84 -43.10 -11.15
N GLU A 465 -44.00 -43.73 -11.31
CA GLU A 465 -45.18 -43.50 -10.47
C GLU A 465 -44.93 -43.82 -8.99
N ILE A 466 -44.20 -44.91 -8.68
CA ILE A 466 -43.76 -45.23 -7.31
C ILE A 466 -42.88 -44.12 -6.71
N LYS A 467 -42.12 -43.40 -7.54
CA LYS A 467 -41.22 -42.33 -7.10
C LYS A 467 -41.93 -40.98 -6.90
N GLU A 468 -43.13 -40.83 -7.46
CA GLU A 468 -43.93 -39.61 -7.45
C GLU A 468 -45.08 -39.65 -6.41
N GLN A 469 -45.42 -40.82 -5.85
CA GLN A 469 -46.40 -40.93 -4.76
C GLN A 469 -45.85 -40.42 -3.41
N PRO A 470 -46.53 -39.48 -2.72
CA PRO A 470 -46.12 -39.03 -1.40
C PRO A 470 -46.33 -40.14 -0.35
N VAL A 471 -45.35 -40.29 0.54
CA VAL A 471 -45.29 -41.37 1.54
C VAL A 471 -46.46 -41.25 2.54
N THR A 472 -47.54 -41.97 2.27
CA THR A 472 -48.67 -42.14 3.19
C THR A 472 -48.63 -43.52 3.85
N LYS A 473 -49.04 -43.57 5.12
CA LYS A 473 -48.79 -44.70 6.02
C LYS A 473 -49.79 -45.83 5.77
N GLU A 474 -49.42 -46.78 4.91
CA GLU A 474 -49.75 -48.23 4.98
C GLU A 474 -49.17 -48.94 3.74
N SER A 475 -47.84 -49.13 3.72
CA SER A 475 -47.15 -49.72 2.58
C SER A 475 -47.20 -51.25 2.61
N ILE A 476 -47.99 -51.84 1.70
CA ILE A 476 -47.86 -53.24 1.30
C ILE A 476 -46.38 -53.50 0.93
N PRO A 477 -45.71 -54.54 1.48
CA PRO A 477 -44.28 -54.74 1.29
C PRO A 477 -43.91 -54.85 -0.20
N LEU A 478 -42.79 -54.21 -0.55
CA LEU A 478 -42.32 -53.96 -1.91
C LEU A 478 -42.22 -55.26 -2.74
N THR A 479 -41.82 -56.36 -2.08
CA THR A 479 -41.79 -57.72 -2.65
C THR A 479 -43.17 -58.22 -3.11
N LYS A 480 -44.24 -57.96 -2.35
CA LYS A 480 -45.60 -58.40 -2.69
C LYS A 480 -46.18 -57.59 -3.85
N ARG A 481 -45.81 -56.30 -3.97
CA ARG A 481 -46.15 -55.47 -5.13
C ARG A 481 -45.41 -55.93 -6.40
N LEU A 482 -44.10 -56.22 -6.29
CA LEU A 482 -43.31 -56.76 -7.39
C LEU A 482 -43.82 -58.12 -7.88
N VAL A 483 -44.20 -59.03 -6.97
CA VAL A 483 -44.79 -60.35 -7.33
C VAL A 483 -46.13 -60.19 -8.05
N ASN A 484 -47.04 -59.33 -7.56
CA ASN A 484 -48.31 -59.08 -8.25
C ASN A 484 -48.11 -58.46 -9.65
N LEU A 485 -47.12 -57.57 -9.78
CA LEU A 485 -46.79 -56.94 -11.07
C LEU A 485 -46.15 -57.94 -12.05
N TRP A 486 -45.31 -58.86 -11.54
CA TRP A 486 -44.71 -59.92 -12.35
C TRP A 486 -45.77 -60.92 -12.85
N ASN A 487 -46.71 -61.34 -12.00
CA ASN A 487 -47.85 -62.18 -12.40
C ASN A 487 -48.71 -61.49 -13.49
N ARG A 488 -48.92 -60.17 -13.39
CA ARG A 488 -49.67 -59.37 -14.39
C ARG A 488 -48.92 -59.23 -15.72
N LEU A 489 -47.59 -59.31 -15.69
CA LEU A 489 -46.70 -59.29 -16.86
C LEU A 489 -46.59 -60.66 -17.57
N GLU A 490 -46.84 -61.76 -16.85
CA GLU A 490 -46.68 -63.11 -17.37
C GLU A 490 -47.99 -63.71 -17.93
N TYR A 491 -49.16 -63.37 -17.36
CA TYR A 491 -50.46 -63.96 -17.74
C TYR A 491 -51.47 -63.00 -18.42
N GLY A 492 -51.14 -61.72 -18.56
CA GLY A 492 -52.07 -60.71 -19.10
C GLY A 492 -53.20 -60.30 -18.13
N PRO A 493 -54.08 -59.37 -18.53
CA PRO A 493 -55.15 -58.90 -17.66
C PRO A 493 -56.21 -59.98 -17.44
N THR A 494 -56.29 -60.48 -16.22
CA THR A 494 -57.44 -61.26 -15.75
C THR A 494 -58.53 -60.28 -15.30
N ASP A 495 -59.57 -60.13 -16.12
CA ASP A 495 -60.78 -59.38 -15.75
C ASP A 495 -61.56 -60.13 -14.67
N THR A 496 -61.31 -59.81 -13.40
CA THR A 496 -62.26 -60.01 -12.29
C THR A 496 -62.07 -58.91 -11.23
N GLU A 497 -62.98 -57.93 -11.26
CA GLU A 497 -63.38 -56.97 -10.21
C GLU A 497 -62.29 -56.18 -9.44
#